data_AF-A0A7M3XQW4-F1
#
_entry.id   AF-A0A7M3XQW4-F1
#
_cell.length_a   1.000
_cell.length_b   1.000
_cell.length_c   1.000
_cell.angle_alpha   90.00
_cell.angle_beta   90.00
_cell.angle_gamma   90.00
#
_symmetry.space_group_name_H-M   'P 1'
#
loop_
_entity.id
_entity.type
_entity.pdbx_description
1 polymer ?
#
loop_
_entity_poly.entity_id
_entity_poly.type
_entity_poly.pdbx_seq_one_letter_code
_entity_poly.pdbx_strand_id
1 'polypeptide(L)'
;MTRKPEFYKSPDEVKPDIQSSPQPISQEIMNSLNDRWGSMPDNLWMRGKKILWANSQAEEIWSSERRLRNGRTSIPGKRWRPLNVLHLGREIARVRRGKPERISGKATLELSSLISKGITKVTEDTIDSILHSQSLELEDIGISENIRGGHIVMSDTDALPVWVGGKVTIMLNEKEILIKKKQRNLEIHSEDKS
;
A
#
# COMPACT_ATOMS: atom_id res chain seq x y z
N MET A 1 21.37 31.13 18.92
CA MET A 1 20.92 30.56 20.20
C MET A 1 19.44 30.23 20.11
N THR A 2 19.07 28.95 20.11
CA THR A 2 17.66 28.53 20.08
C THR A 2 17.03 28.78 21.45
N ARG A 3 16.01 29.65 21.53
CA ARG A 3 15.32 29.95 22.80
C ARG A 3 14.76 28.66 23.43
N LYS A 4 14.91 28.49 24.75
CA LYS A 4 14.24 27.42 25.50
C LYS A 4 12.73 27.70 25.53
N PRO A 5 11.88 26.67 25.41
CA PRO A 5 10.43 26.86 25.50
C PRO A 5 10.05 27.35 26.89
N GLU A 6 9.13 28.32 26.94
CA GLU A 6 8.54 28.84 28.19
C GLU A 6 7.47 27.88 28.73
N PHE A 7 6.79 27.17 27.83
CA PHE A 7 5.70 26.25 28.16
C PHE A 7 5.91 24.90 27.48
N TYR A 8 5.81 23.83 28.26
CA TYR A 8 5.78 22.46 27.74
C TYR A 8 4.36 21.94 27.88
N LYS A 9 3.78 21.44 26.78
CA LYS A 9 2.48 20.78 26.85
C LYS A 9 2.67 19.29 27.09
N SER A 10 1.93 18.73 28.03
CA SER A 10 1.85 17.27 28.16
C SER A 10 1.10 16.67 26.95
N PRO A 11 1.26 15.36 26.68
CA PRO A 11 0.51 14.67 25.64
C PRO A 11 -1.00 14.90 25.69
N ASP A 12 -1.57 14.99 26.90
CA ASP A 12 -3.01 15.10 27.17
C ASP A 12 -3.53 16.55 27.01
N GLU A 13 -2.66 17.55 27.12
CA GLU A 13 -2.98 18.98 26.94
C GLU A 13 -3.06 19.41 25.46
N VAL A 14 -2.78 18.48 24.56
CA VAL A 14 -2.78 18.69 23.12
C VAL A 14 -3.87 17.83 22.52
N LYS A 15 -4.74 18.45 21.72
CA LYS A 15 -5.79 17.73 21.00
C LYS A 15 -5.19 16.53 20.24
N PRO A 16 -5.82 15.35 20.28
CA PRO A 16 -5.34 14.21 19.52
C PRO A 16 -5.41 14.49 18.01
N ASP A 17 -4.64 13.71 17.25
CA ASP A 17 -4.80 13.65 15.81
C ASP A 17 -6.23 13.26 15.42
N ILE A 18 -6.67 13.68 14.23
CA ILE A 18 -7.94 13.20 13.71
C ILE A 18 -7.85 11.69 13.48
N GLN A 19 -8.95 10.96 13.68
CA GLN A 19 -8.98 9.50 13.56
C GLN A 19 -8.50 8.99 12.18
N SER A 20 -8.66 9.81 11.15
CA SER A 20 -8.25 9.50 9.78
C SER A 20 -6.81 9.92 9.46
N SER A 21 -6.04 10.40 10.45
CA SER A 21 -4.61 10.65 10.27
C SER A 21 -3.88 9.31 10.12
N PRO A 22 -2.85 9.23 9.25
CA PRO A 22 -2.02 8.04 9.18
C PRO A 22 -1.30 7.81 10.51
N GLN A 23 -1.10 6.57 10.92
CA GLN A 23 -0.30 6.21 12.10
C GLN A 23 0.70 5.13 11.70
N PRO A 24 1.86 4.98 12.36
CA PRO A 24 2.74 3.85 12.11
C PRO A 24 1.97 2.54 12.30
N ILE A 25 2.24 1.52 11.48
CA ILE A 25 1.54 0.23 11.65
C ILE A 25 1.93 -0.42 12.97
N SER A 26 1.01 -1.17 13.57
CA SER A 26 1.33 -2.00 14.73
C SER A 26 2.19 -3.19 14.33
N GLN A 27 2.93 -3.75 15.29
CA GLN A 27 3.71 -4.97 15.08
C GLN A 27 2.83 -6.16 14.64
N GLU A 28 1.59 -6.24 15.14
CA GLU A 28 0.62 -7.27 14.73
C GLU A 28 0.30 -7.21 13.22
N ILE A 29 0.07 -5.99 12.70
CA ILE A 29 -0.18 -5.79 11.27
C ILE A 29 1.10 -6.08 10.47
N MET A 30 2.27 -5.63 10.94
CA MET A 30 3.55 -5.92 10.29
C MET A 30 3.79 -7.43 10.18
N ASN A 31 3.59 -8.18 11.26
CA ASN A 31 3.71 -9.64 11.27
C ASN A 31 2.72 -10.27 10.29
N SER A 32 1.46 -9.83 10.29
CA SER A 32 0.45 -10.34 9.35
C SER A 32 0.80 -10.06 7.89
N LEU A 33 1.42 -8.92 7.58
CA LEU A 33 1.92 -8.61 6.24
C LEU A 33 3.09 -9.54 5.88
N ASN A 34 4.03 -9.73 6.80
CA ASN A 34 5.20 -10.59 6.61
C ASN A 34 4.84 -12.07 6.43
N ASP A 35 3.82 -12.54 7.13
CA ASP A 35 3.30 -13.90 6.96
C ASP A 35 2.74 -14.10 5.55
N ARG A 36 2.01 -13.10 5.03
CA ARG A 36 1.33 -13.18 3.74
C ARG A 36 2.26 -12.97 2.55
N TRP A 37 3.11 -11.95 2.59
CA TRP A 37 3.93 -11.52 1.45
C TRP A 37 5.44 -11.67 1.69
N GLY A 38 5.88 -12.09 2.87
CA GLY A 38 7.31 -12.11 3.20
C GLY A 38 7.80 -10.71 3.55
N SER A 39 9.09 -10.42 3.35
CA SER A 39 9.69 -9.18 3.86
C SER A 39 9.06 -7.94 3.23
N MET A 40 8.26 -7.20 4.01
CA MET A 40 7.73 -5.91 3.60
C MET A 40 8.76 -4.80 3.82
N PRO A 41 8.67 -3.68 3.08
CA PRO A 41 9.56 -2.55 3.32
C PRO A 41 9.24 -1.87 4.66
N ASP A 42 10.23 -1.14 5.18
CA ASP A 42 10.08 -0.31 6.38
C ASP A 42 9.20 0.93 6.14
N ASN A 43 8.94 1.68 7.21
CA ASN A 43 8.19 2.94 7.18
C ASN A 43 6.76 2.78 6.63
N LEU A 44 6.07 1.75 7.13
CA LEU A 44 4.67 1.50 6.81
C LEU A 44 3.74 2.21 7.78
N TRP A 45 2.67 2.76 7.21
CA TRP A 45 1.66 3.53 7.93
C TRP A 45 0.28 2.97 7.63
N MET A 46 -0.62 3.04 8.60
CA MET A 46 -2.02 2.70 8.45
C MET A 46 -2.86 3.97 8.41
N ARG A 47 -3.76 4.06 7.42
CA ARG A 47 -4.79 5.10 7.35
C ARG A 47 -6.14 4.46 7.02
N GLY A 48 -6.98 4.30 8.03
CA GLY A 48 -8.21 3.52 7.89
C GLY A 48 -7.88 2.07 7.46
N LYS A 49 -8.35 1.67 6.27
CA LYS A 49 -8.12 0.32 5.70
C LYS A 49 -6.91 0.23 4.75
N LYS A 50 -6.10 1.28 4.66
CA LYS A 50 -4.98 1.39 3.72
C LYS A 50 -3.65 1.25 4.45
N ILE A 51 -2.74 0.49 3.86
CA ILE A 51 -1.31 0.51 4.19
C ILE A 51 -0.62 1.46 3.22
N LEU A 52 0.11 2.41 3.77
CA LEU A 52 0.88 3.41 3.05
C LEU A 52 2.36 3.13 3.27
N TRP A 53 3.16 3.30 2.23
CA TRP A 53 4.61 3.24 2.32
C TRP A 53 5.17 4.64 2.12
N ALA A 54 5.86 5.14 3.15
CA ALA A 54 6.45 6.46 3.17
C ALA A 54 7.97 6.36 3.30
N ASN A 55 8.65 7.50 3.11
CA ASN A 55 10.08 7.59 3.39
C ASN A 55 10.35 7.67 4.90
N SER A 56 11.60 7.49 5.32
CA SER A 56 11.99 7.54 6.73
C SER A 56 11.74 8.90 7.38
N GLN A 57 11.78 10.00 6.60
CA GLN A 57 11.48 11.34 7.11
C GLN A 57 10.07 11.46 7.67
N ALA A 58 9.12 10.61 7.26
CA ALA A 58 7.78 10.60 7.84
C ALA A 58 7.81 10.28 9.34
N GLU A 59 8.57 9.27 9.75
CA GLU A 59 8.70 8.86 11.14
C GLU A 59 9.45 9.93 11.94
N GLU A 60 10.49 10.53 11.36
CA GLU A 60 11.22 11.65 11.98
C GLU A 60 10.28 12.84 12.26
N ILE A 61 9.48 13.25 11.26
CA ILE A 61 8.55 14.37 11.40
C ILE A 61 7.46 14.03 12.42
N TRP A 62 6.93 12.81 12.42
CA TRP A 62 5.87 12.38 13.32
C TRP A 62 6.36 12.26 14.76
N SER A 63 7.55 11.69 14.97
CA SER A 63 8.17 11.49 16.28
C SER A 63 8.78 12.76 16.88
N SER A 64 9.07 13.78 16.05
CA SER A 64 9.68 15.04 16.49
C SER A 64 8.80 15.88 17.42
N GLU A 65 9.42 16.42 18.46
CA GLU A 65 8.85 17.51 19.25
C GLU A 65 8.73 18.77 18.38
N ARG A 66 7.62 19.50 18.51
CA ARG A 66 7.37 20.70 17.72
C ARG A 66 7.21 21.94 18.56
N ARG A 67 7.78 23.04 18.07
CA ARG A 67 7.71 24.34 18.70
C ARG A 67 6.67 25.22 18.02
N LEU A 68 5.84 25.86 18.82
CA LEU A 68 4.82 26.82 18.43
C LEU A 68 5.12 28.21 18.99
N ARG A 69 4.42 29.23 18.47
CA ARG A 69 4.46 30.60 18.98
C ARG A 69 5.90 31.13 19.11
N ASN A 70 6.67 31.06 18.02
CA ASN A 70 8.07 31.47 17.94
C ASN A 70 9.00 30.79 18.97
N GLY A 71 8.72 29.53 19.30
CA GLY A 71 9.54 28.75 20.23
C GLY A 71 9.05 28.75 21.67
N ARG A 72 8.00 29.52 22.01
CA ARG A 72 7.52 29.63 23.40
C ARG A 72 6.81 28.38 23.90
N THR A 73 6.14 27.65 23.04
CA THR A 73 5.39 26.45 23.42
C THR A 73 5.98 25.23 22.74
N SER A 74 6.26 24.18 23.50
CA SER A 74 6.64 22.89 22.95
C SER A 74 5.50 21.88 23.03
N ILE A 75 5.35 21.10 21.96
CA ILE A 75 4.36 20.04 21.82
C ILE A 75 5.12 18.73 21.59
N PRO A 76 4.83 17.67 22.36
CA PRO A 76 5.49 16.38 22.20
C PRO A 76 5.23 15.81 20.81
N GLY A 77 6.17 15.02 20.31
CA GLY A 77 6.00 14.29 19.06
C GLY A 77 5.03 13.11 19.17
N LYS A 78 5.26 12.13 18.30
CA LYS A 78 4.39 10.98 18.06
C LYS A 78 2.96 11.41 17.70
N ARG A 79 2.88 12.47 16.89
CA ARG A 79 1.62 13.07 16.44
C ARG A 79 1.80 13.97 15.22
N TRP A 80 0.72 14.13 14.46
CA TRP A 80 0.67 15.03 13.33
C TRP A 80 0.36 16.46 13.72
N ARG A 81 -0.50 16.71 14.71
CA ARG A 81 -0.78 18.09 15.12
C ARG A 81 0.49 18.83 15.57
N PRO A 82 0.65 20.11 15.20
CA PRO A 82 -0.30 20.99 14.51
C PRO A 82 -0.40 20.79 12.99
N LEU A 83 0.43 19.95 12.37
CA LEU A 83 0.38 19.68 10.94
C LEU A 83 -0.91 18.91 10.57
N ASN A 84 -1.48 19.26 9.43
CA ASN A 84 -2.56 18.51 8.83
C ASN A 84 -2.02 17.67 7.66
N VAL A 85 -1.95 16.35 7.84
CA VAL A 85 -1.41 15.45 6.81
C VAL A 85 -2.53 14.99 5.88
N LEU A 86 -2.58 15.61 4.71
CA LEU A 86 -3.55 15.26 3.66
C LEU A 86 -3.13 13.98 2.93
N HIS A 87 -1.84 13.83 2.63
CA HIS A 87 -1.26 12.67 1.93
C HIS A 87 0.03 12.26 2.61
N LEU A 88 0.24 10.94 2.74
CA LEU A 88 1.46 10.36 3.24
C LEU A 88 1.83 9.16 2.39
N GLY A 89 2.98 9.22 1.73
CA GLY A 89 3.50 8.11 0.95
C GLY A 89 2.53 7.60 -0.13
N ARG A 90 2.72 6.34 -0.52
CA ARG A 90 1.91 5.65 -1.53
C ARG A 90 1.08 4.53 -0.89
N GLU A 91 -0.17 4.36 -1.32
CA GLU A 91 -0.99 3.20 -0.93
C GLU A 91 -0.43 1.93 -1.57
N ILE A 92 0.06 1.01 -0.73
CA ILE A 92 0.67 -0.25 -1.19
C ILE A 92 -0.22 -1.47 -0.97
N ALA A 93 -1.11 -1.44 0.03
CA ALA A 93 -1.98 -2.58 0.32
C ALA A 93 -3.26 -2.13 1.01
N ARG A 94 -4.25 -3.04 1.05
CA ARG A 94 -5.48 -2.86 1.82
C ARG A 94 -5.65 -3.94 2.88
N VAL A 95 -6.28 -3.55 3.98
CA VAL A 95 -6.62 -4.41 5.12
C VAL A 95 -8.13 -4.58 5.19
N ARG A 96 -8.59 -5.80 5.45
CA ARG A 96 -9.99 -6.12 5.69
C ARG A 96 -10.10 -7.05 6.89
N ARG A 97 -11.00 -6.72 7.82
CA ARG A 97 -11.19 -7.47 9.07
C ARG A 97 -9.85 -7.70 9.83
N GLY A 98 -9.03 -6.65 9.90
CA GLY A 98 -7.73 -6.68 10.57
C GLY A 98 -6.61 -7.42 9.83
N LYS A 99 -6.87 -8.05 8.68
CA LYS A 99 -5.87 -8.82 7.94
C LYS A 99 -5.53 -8.17 6.60
N PRO A 100 -4.28 -8.28 6.12
CA PRO A 100 -3.94 -7.86 4.78
C PRO A 100 -4.78 -8.61 3.74
N GLU A 101 -5.41 -7.88 2.83
CA GLU A 101 -6.34 -8.42 1.82
C GLU A 101 -5.64 -8.53 0.46
N ARG A 102 -5.04 -7.43 -0.01
CA ARG A 102 -4.43 -7.33 -1.34
C ARG A 102 -3.39 -6.23 -1.43
N ILE A 103 -2.49 -6.37 -2.39
CA ILE A 103 -1.60 -5.32 -2.86
C ILE A 103 -2.36 -4.37 -3.81
N SER A 104 -2.00 -3.09 -3.76
CA SER A 104 -2.54 -2.03 -4.62
C SER A 104 -1.91 -2.09 -6.02
N GLY A 105 -2.70 -1.90 -7.08
CA GLY A 105 -2.20 -1.85 -8.46
C GLY A 105 -1.03 -0.90 -8.64
N LYS A 106 -1.12 0.30 -8.06
CA LYS A 106 -0.08 1.35 -8.11
C LYS A 106 1.26 0.99 -7.49
N ALA A 107 1.32 -0.06 -6.68
CA ALA A 107 2.52 -0.50 -5.99
C ALA A 107 2.94 -1.92 -6.40
N THR A 108 2.16 -2.58 -7.27
CA THR A 108 2.33 -4.02 -7.53
C THR A 108 3.69 -4.33 -8.14
N LEU A 109 4.07 -3.62 -9.21
CA LEU A 109 5.35 -3.85 -9.89
C LEU A 109 6.56 -3.59 -8.98
N GLU A 110 6.50 -2.56 -8.14
CA GLU A 110 7.61 -2.27 -7.23
C GLU A 110 7.69 -3.31 -6.12
N LEU A 111 6.55 -3.65 -5.50
CA LEU A 111 6.51 -4.65 -4.44
C LEU A 111 6.82 -6.06 -4.94
N SER A 112 6.51 -6.41 -6.19
CA SER A 112 6.76 -7.75 -6.72
C SER A 112 8.25 -8.11 -6.71
N SER A 113 9.14 -7.12 -6.77
CA SER A 113 10.59 -7.29 -6.63
C SER A 113 11.10 -7.38 -5.18
N LEU A 114 10.27 -7.03 -4.19
CA LEU A 114 10.64 -6.99 -2.77
C LEU A 114 10.08 -8.18 -1.99
N ILE A 115 8.86 -8.60 -2.32
CA ILE A 115 8.15 -9.65 -1.59
C ILE A 115 8.66 -11.05 -1.97
N SER A 116 8.58 -12.00 -1.03
CA SER A 116 9.04 -13.38 -1.24
C SER A 116 7.92 -14.42 -1.21
N LYS A 117 6.68 -14.01 -0.91
CA LYS A 117 5.49 -14.87 -0.88
C LYS A 117 4.31 -14.19 -1.57
N GLY A 118 3.28 -14.99 -1.89
CA GLY A 118 2.06 -14.46 -2.51
C GLY A 118 2.28 -13.93 -3.92
N ILE A 119 3.25 -14.53 -4.64
CA ILE A 119 3.62 -14.20 -6.00
C ILE A 119 3.82 -15.47 -6.84
N THR A 120 3.39 -15.43 -8.10
CA THR A 120 3.62 -16.50 -9.09
C THR A 120 4.24 -15.89 -10.34
N LYS A 121 5.32 -16.51 -10.83
CA LYS A 121 5.94 -16.11 -12.09
C LYS A 121 5.15 -16.69 -13.27
N VAL A 122 4.84 -15.87 -14.26
CA VAL A 122 4.06 -16.21 -15.45
C VAL A 122 4.74 -15.67 -16.72
N THR A 123 4.25 -16.08 -17.88
CA THR A 123 4.73 -15.53 -19.17
C THR A 123 4.11 -14.16 -19.45
N GLU A 124 4.70 -13.42 -20.39
CA GLU A 124 4.12 -12.16 -20.88
C GLU A 124 2.74 -12.39 -21.52
N ASP A 125 2.55 -13.49 -22.26
CA ASP A 125 1.27 -13.85 -22.86
C ASP A 125 0.18 -14.10 -21.82
N THR A 126 0.53 -14.65 -20.64
CA THR A 126 -0.42 -14.79 -19.53
C THR A 126 -0.85 -13.42 -18.99
N ILE A 127 0.08 -12.46 -18.86
CA ILE A 127 -0.25 -11.08 -18.46
C ILE A 127 -1.22 -10.45 -19.46
N ASP A 128 -0.96 -10.60 -20.76
CA ASP A 128 -1.82 -10.08 -21.82
C ASP A 128 -3.20 -10.74 -21.79
N SER A 129 -3.24 -12.06 -21.59
CA SER A 129 -4.49 -12.82 -21.48
C SER A 129 -5.33 -12.37 -20.29
N ILE A 130 -4.71 -12.11 -19.13
CA ILE A 130 -5.40 -11.58 -17.94
C ILE A 130 -5.92 -10.16 -18.21
N LEU A 131 -5.15 -9.31 -18.89
CA LEU A 131 -5.59 -7.94 -19.21
C LEU A 131 -6.79 -7.91 -20.18
N HIS A 132 -6.90 -8.87 -21.10
CA HIS A 132 -8.04 -8.98 -22.02
C HIS A 132 -9.26 -9.63 -21.35
N SER A 133 -9.09 -10.82 -20.78
CA SER A 133 -10.19 -11.61 -20.20
C SER A 133 -10.65 -11.13 -18.82
N GLN A 134 -9.79 -10.38 -18.12
CA GLN A 134 -9.93 -9.96 -16.71
C GLN A 134 -10.02 -11.12 -15.70
N SER A 135 -10.15 -12.37 -16.16
CA SER A 135 -10.20 -13.57 -15.33
C SER A 135 -9.79 -14.81 -16.12
N LEU A 136 -8.96 -15.67 -15.53
CA LEU A 136 -8.56 -16.98 -16.08
C LEU A 136 -8.78 -18.10 -15.06
N GLU A 137 -8.71 -19.36 -15.52
CA GLU A 137 -8.68 -20.51 -14.62
C GLU A 137 -7.33 -20.60 -13.89
N LEU A 138 -7.30 -21.29 -12.74
CA LEU A 138 -6.06 -21.42 -11.95
C LEU A 138 -4.98 -22.18 -12.71
N GLU A 139 -5.38 -23.21 -13.46
CA GLU A 139 -4.52 -24.08 -14.25
C GLU A 139 -3.80 -23.30 -15.36
N ASP A 140 -4.50 -22.37 -16.01
CA ASP A 140 -3.96 -21.53 -17.09
C ASP A 140 -2.82 -20.60 -16.62
N ILE A 141 -2.77 -20.31 -15.33
CA ILE A 141 -1.75 -19.43 -14.71
C ILE A 141 -0.68 -20.26 -13.97
N GLY A 142 -0.95 -21.53 -13.69
CA GLY A 142 -0.07 -22.37 -12.86
C GLY A 142 -0.11 -22.01 -11.38
N ILE A 143 -1.24 -21.48 -10.90
CA ILE A 143 -1.46 -21.22 -9.46
C ILE A 143 -2.05 -22.48 -8.81
N SER A 144 -1.42 -22.96 -7.73
CA SER A 144 -1.93 -24.12 -7.00
C SER A 144 -3.31 -23.86 -6.38
N GLU A 145 -4.16 -24.89 -6.39
CA GLU A 145 -5.51 -24.84 -5.81
C GLU A 145 -5.53 -24.58 -4.30
N ASN A 146 -4.42 -24.65 -3.59
CA ASN A 146 -4.36 -24.32 -2.17
C ASN A 146 -4.19 -22.81 -1.88
N ILE A 147 -3.87 -22.01 -2.91
CA ILE A 147 -3.69 -20.56 -2.77
C ILE A 147 -5.04 -19.85 -2.85
N ARG A 148 -5.32 -18.93 -1.91
CA ARG A 148 -6.56 -18.14 -1.89
C ARG A 148 -6.33 -16.68 -1.49
N GLY A 149 -7.17 -15.80 -2.04
CA GLY A 149 -7.19 -14.36 -1.76
C GLY A 149 -6.24 -13.54 -2.65
N GLY A 150 -5.91 -12.32 -2.21
CA GLY A 150 -5.00 -11.43 -2.95
C GLY A 150 -3.60 -12.03 -3.13
N HIS A 151 -3.13 -12.01 -4.37
CA HIS A 151 -1.89 -12.59 -4.87
C HIS A 151 -1.32 -11.70 -5.98
N ILE A 152 -0.08 -11.90 -6.40
CA ILE A 152 0.54 -11.21 -7.53
C ILE A 152 0.92 -12.23 -8.61
N VAL A 153 0.59 -11.93 -9.85
CA VAL A 153 1.21 -12.59 -11.02
C VAL A 153 2.25 -11.67 -11.59
N MET A 154 3.43 -12.20 -11.92
CA MET A 154 4.57 -11.40 -12.37
C MET A 154 5.25 -12.05 -13.56
N SER A 155 5.50 -11.28 -14.61
CA SER A 155 6.40 -11.61 -15.70
C SER A 155 7.76 -10.94 -15.50
N ASP A 156 8.66 -11.02 -16.47
CA ASP A 156 9.96 -10.36 -16.36
C ASP A 156 9.85 -8.83 -16.44
N THR A 157 8.79 -8.32 -17.07
CA THR A 157 8.61 -6.87 -17.30
C THR A 157 7.45 -6.25 -16.54
N ASP A 158 6.50 -7.04 -16.03
CA ASP A 158 5.31 -6.51 -15.39
C ASP A 158 4.80 -7.37 -14.23
N ALA A 159 3.90 -6.80 -13.42
CA ALA A 159 3.19 -7.52 -12.37
C ALA A 159 1.77 -6.96 -12.18
N LEU A 160 0.82 -7.87 -11.95
CA LEU A 160 -0.59 -7.57 -11.74
C LEU A 160 -1.07 -8.13 -10.40
N PRO A 161 -1.82 -7.34 -9.60
CA PRO A 161 -2.48 -7.87 -8.43
C PRO A 161 -3.72 -8.64 -8.89
N VAL A 162 -3.91 -9.84 -8.36
CA VAL A 162 -5.03 -10.72 -8.68
C VAL A 162 -5.70 -11.24 -7.41
N TRP A 163 -6.96 -11.63 -7.53
CA TRP A 163 -7.69 -12.35 -6.50
C TRP A 163 -7.81 -13.81 -6.91
N VAL A 164 -7.27 -14.71 -6.08
CA VAL A 164 -7.35 -16.15 -6.29
C VAL A 164 -8.57 -16.70 -5.52
N GLY A 165 -9.61 -17.06 -6.26
CA GLY A 165 -10.81 -17.72 -5.76
C GLY A 165 -10.99 -19.09 -6.43
N GLY A 166 -12.17 -19.32 -7.01
CA GLY A 166 -12.37 -20.42 -7.97
C GLY A 166 -11.80 -20.12 -9.36
N LYS A 167 -11.56 -18.83 -9.64
CA LYS A 167 -10.81 -18.31 -10.79
C LYS A 167 -9.80 -17.27 -10.29
N VAL A 168 -8.90 -16.86 -11.17
CA VAL A 168 -7.95 -15.78 -10.90
C VAL A 168 -8.45 -14.52 -11.59
N THR A 169 -8.88 -13.53 -10.82
CA THR A 169 -9.47 -12.28 -11.33
C THR A 169 -8.55 -11.10 -11.08
N ILE A 170 -8.37 -10.23 -12.07
CA ILE A 170 -7.52 -9.05 -11.93
C ILE A 170 -8.09 -8.06 -10.89
N MET A 171 -7.22 -7.43 -10.08
CA MET A 171 -7.61 -6.45 -9.05
C MET A 171 -7.25 -5.01 -9.42
N LEU A 172 -7.28 -4.70 -10.71
CA LEU A 172 -7.11 -3.37 -11.26
C LEU A 172 -8.47 -2.77 -11.63
N ASN A 173 -8.61 -1.45 -11.53
CA ASN A 173 -9.77 -0.77 -12.10
C ASN A 173 -9.64 -0.60 -13.62
N GLU A 174 -10.74 -0.31 -14.32
CA GLU A 174 -10.78 -0.17 -15.79
C GLU A 174 -9.72 0.79 -16.34
N LYS A 175 -9.47 1.92 -15.66
CA LYS A 175 -8.44 2.88 -16.09
C LYS A 175 -7.03 2.32 -15.92
N GLU A 176 -6.77 1.58 -14.84
CA GLU A 176 -5.50 0.89 -14.63
C GLU A 176 -5.29 -0.20 -15.70
N ILE A 177 -6.33 -0.96 -16.03
CA ILE A 177 -6.30 -1.97 -17.11
C ILE A 177 -6.02 -1.30 -18.46
N LEU A 178 -6.73 -0.22 -18.79
CA LEU A 178 -6.54 0.53 -20.02
C LEU A 178 -5.11 1.08 -20.15
N ILE A 179 -4.57 1.64 -19.07
CA ILE A 179 -3.18 2.12 -19.04
C ILE A 179 -2.21 0.96 -19.28
N LYS A 180 -2.42 -0.18 -18.62
CA LYS A 180 -1.59 -1.39 -18.81
C LYS A 180 -1.64 -1.92 -20.23
N LYS A 181 -2.84 -2.06 -20.82
CA LYS A 181 -3.04 -2.43 -22.23
C LYS A 181 -2.27 -1.48 -23.16
N LYS A 182 -2.37 -0.17 -22.95
CA LYS A 182 -1.61 0.84 -23.72
C LYS A 182 -0.11 0.70 -23.58
N GLN A 183 0.41 0.52 -22.37
CA GLN A 183 1.84 0.34 -22.12
C GLN A 183 2.41 -0.90 -22.84
N ARG A 184 1.56 -1.91 -23.05
CA ARG A 184 1.90 -3.17 -23.70
C ARG A 184 1.50 -3.24 -25.18
N ASN A 185 1.02 -2.12 -25.75
CA ASN A 185 0.55 -2.03 -27.14
C ASN A 185 -0.55 -3.05 -27.50
N LEU A 186 -1.42 -3.39 -26.54
CA LEU A 186 -2.55 -4.29 -26.76
C LEU A 186 -3.73 -3.56 -27.40
N GLU A 187 -4.57 -4.29 -28.13
CA GLU A 187 -5.80 -3.74 -28.70
C GLU A 187 -6.75 -3.24 -27.59
N ILE A 188 -7.41 -2.12 -27.88
CA ILE A 188 -8.35 -1.47 -26.95
C ILE A 188 -9.72 -1.52 -27.62
N HIS A 189 -10.62 -2.32 -27.08
CA HIS A 189 -11.96 -2.47 -27.64
C HIS A 189 -12.85 -1.29 -27.22
N SER A 190 -13.97 -1.08 -27.92
CA SER A 190 -14.88 0.05 -27.64
C SER A 190 -15.45 0.01 -26.22
N GLU A 191 -15.61 -1.18 -25.64
CA GLU A 191 -16.06 -1.39 -24.27
C GLU A 191 -15.04 -0.89 -23.23
N ASP A 192 -13.75 -0.80 -23.58
CA ASP A 192 -12.68 -0.31 -22.69
C ASP A 192 -12.62 1.24 -22.60
N LYS A 193 -13.47 1.97 -23.35
CA LYS A 193 -13.43 3.45 -23.48
C LYS A 193 -14.45 4.19 -22.60
N SER A 194 -15.32 3.47 -21.88
CA SER A 194 -16.41 4.06 -21.09
C SER A 194 -15.98 4.45 -19.67
#